data_AF-A0A314ZLW5-F1
#
_entry.id   AF-A0A314ZLW5-F1
#
_cell.length_a   1.000
_cell.length_b   1.000
_cell.length_c   1.000
_cell.angle_alpha   90.00
_cell.angle_beta   90.00
_cell.angle_gamma   90.00
#
_symmetry.space_group_name_H-M   'P 1'
#
loop_
_entity.id
_entity.type
_entity.pdbx_description
1 polymer ?
#
loop_
_entity_poly.entity_id
_entity_poly.type
_entity_poly.pdbx_seq_one_letter_code
_entity_poly.pdbx_strand_id
1 'polypeptide(L)'
;MPERDSFAWATMVSYHARVGDMSSARILFDEMEERNTATWNTMIDGYARLGNVESAELLFNHTPTKDIISWTTMIDCYSQNKKFGEAIAVFNDMRMNGELVLLEFSN
;
A
#
# COMPACT_ATOMS: atom_id res chain seq x y z
N MET A 1 8.16 24.94 3.20
CA MET A 1 7.26 24.99 2.03
C MET A 1 5.88 24.52 2.49
N PRO A 2 4.77 25.12 2.02
CA PRO A 2 3.48 25.01 2.69
C PRO A 2 2.82 23.65 2.39
N GLU A 3 2.26 23.00 3.41
CA GLU A 3 1.59 21.68 3.39
C GLU A 3 0.60 21.41 2.24
N ARG A 4 0.15 22.46 1.54
CA ARG A 4 -0.83 22.37 0.46
C ARG A 4 -0.32 21.61 -0.76
N ASP A 5 0.99 21.65 -1.03
CA ASP A 5 1.54 20.91 -2.16
C ASP A 5 1.45 19.41 -1.88
N SER A 6 1.98 18.92 -0.74
CA SER A 6 1.95 17.49 -0.38
C SER A 6 0.53 16.90 -0.38
N PHE A 7 -0.45 17.63 0.17
CA PHE A 7 -1.84 17.18 0.18
C PHE A 7 -2.48 17.16 -1.22
N ALA A 8 -2.21 18.17 -2.05
CA ALA A 8 -2.71 18.22 -3.42
C ALA A 8 -2.12 17.07 -4.26
N TRP A 9 -0.81 16.82 -4.15
CA TRP A 9 -0.15 15.70 -4.80
C TRP A 9 -0.74 14.35 -4.37
N ALA A 10 -0.87 14.12 -3.06
CA ALA A 10 -1.48 12.90 -2.53
C ALA A 10 -2.93 12.71 -3.03
N THR A 11 -3.70 13.81 -3.14
CA THR A 11 -5.06 13.78 -3.69
C THR A 11 -5.07 13.42 -5.16
N MET A 12 -4.16 13.98 -5.97
CA MET A 12 -4.05 13.69 -7.40
C MET A 12 -3.63 12.24 -7.66
N VAL A 13 -2.61 11.75 -6.93
CA VAL A 13 -2.21 10.34 -6.95
C VAL A 13 -3.40 9.45 -6.61
N SER A 14 -4.13 9.79 -5.54
CA SER A 14 -5.30 9.02 -5.12
C SER A 14 -6.41 9.01 -6.15
N TYR A 15 -6.66 10.14 -6.82
CA TYR A 15 -7.64 10.24 -7.88
C TYR A 15 -7.29 9.32 -9.05
N HIS A 16 -6.07 9.44 -9.60
CA HIS A 16 -5.63 8.64 -10.73
C HIS A 16 -5.61 7.13 -10.41
N ALA A 17 -5.11 6.74 -9.24
CA ALA A 17 -5.10 5.34 -8.80
C ALA A 17 -6.51 4.77 -8.61
N ARG A 18 -7.47 5.56 -8.11
CA ARG A 18 -8.86 5.12 -7.93
C ARG A 18 -9.58 4.88 -9.25
N VAL A 19 -9.32 5.70 -10.26
CA VAL A 19 -9.90 5.52 -11.62
C VAL A 19 -9.13 4.49 -12.46
N GLY A 20 -8.07 3.88 -11.92
CA GLY A 20 -7.28 2.85 -12.57
C GLY A 20 -6.17 3.35 -13.49
N ASP A 21 -5.97 4.68 -13.57
CA ASP A 21 -4.88 5.29 -14.31
C ASP A 21 -3.57 5.25 -13.50
N MET A 22 -3.02 4.04 -13.37
CA MET A 22 -1.80 3.81 -12.60
C MET A 22 -0.55 4.41 -13.26
N SER A 23 -0.61 4.75 -14.55
CA SER A 23 0.52 5.40 -15.24
C SER A 23 0.67 6.83 -14.76
N SER A 24 -0.41 7.63 -14.79
CA SER A 24 -0.37 9.00 -14.27
C SER A 24 -0.16 9.02 -12.76
N ALA A 25 -0.81 8.10 -12.02
CA ALA A 25 -0.60 7.99 -10.58
C ALA A 25 0.88 7.74 -10.25
N ARG A 26 1.57 6.89 -11.02
CA ARG A 26 2.98 6.58 -10.84
C ARG A 26 3.89 7.76 -11.12
N ILE A 27 3.66 8.49 -12.21
CA ILE A 27 4.43 9.69 -12.56
C ILE A 27 4.34 10.70 -11.41
N LEU A 28 3.13 11.01 -10.97
CA LEU A 28 2.91 11.95 -9.88
C LEU A 28 3.54 11.46 -8.57
N PHE A 29 3.41 10.17 -8.28
CA PHE A 29 4.01 9.55 -7.10
C PHE A 29 5.54 9.65 -7.11
N ASP A 30 6.19 9.45 -8.25
CA ASP A 30 7.66 9.51 -8.38
C ASP A 30 8.18 10.95 -8.28
N GLU A 31 7.39 11.96 -8.65
CA GLU A 31 7.72 13.38 -8.54
C GLU A 31 7.60 13.94 -7.11
N MET A 32 6.87 13.26 -6.21
CA MET A 32 6.71 13.71 -4.82
C MET A 32 8.04 13.68 -4.05
N GLU A 33 8.46 14.82 -3.50
CA GLU A 33 9.62 14.89 -2.60
C GLU A 33 9.37 14.14 -1.29
N GLU A 34 8.18 14.34 -0.70
CA GLU A 34 7.75 13.69 0.53
C GLU A 34 6.47 12.87 0.30
N ARG A 35 6.53 11.57 0.61
CA ARG A 35 5.41 10.63 0.47
C ARG A 35 4.96 10.18 1.85
N ASN A 36 3.68 10.37 2.16
CA ASN A 36 3.08 9.84 3.39
C ASN A 36 2.57 8.41 3.19
N THR A 37 2.30 7.70 4.29
CA THR A 37 1.82 6.31 4.30
C THR A 37 0.54 6.11 3.47
N ALA A 38 -0.39 7.08 3.52
CA ALA A 38 -1.62 7.00 2.72
C ALA A 38 -1.35 6.98 1.20
N THR A 39 -0.35 7.72 0.72
CA THR A 39 0.02 7.74 -0.70
C THR A 39 0.66 6.41 -1.12
N TRP A 40 1.53 5.83 -0.29
CA TRP A 40 2.07 4.48 -0.50
C TRP A 40 0.97 3.43 -0.56
N ASN A 41 0.06 3.42 0.42
CA ASN A 41 -1.07 2.50 0.46
C ASN A 41 -1.95 2.61 -0.78
N THR A 42 -2.18 3.84 -1.25
CA THR A 42 -2.98 4.08 -2.45
C THR A 42 -2.33 3.49 -3.70
N MET A 43 -1.00 3.58 -3.82
CA MET A 43 -0.29 2.98 -4.96
C MET A 43 -0.24 1.45 -4.87
N ILE A 44 -0.01 0.89 -3.67
CA ILE A 44 -0.04 -0.56 -3.44
C ILE A 44 -1.42 -1.12 -3.80
N ASP A 45 -2.49 -0.52 -3.27
CA ASP A 45 -3.87 -0.89 -3.56
C ASP A 45 -4.23 -0.75 -5.04
N GLY A 46 -3.79 0.35 -5.68
CA GLY A 46 -4.00 0.57 -7.11
C GLY A 46 -3.41 -0.54 -7.98
N TYR A 47 -2.16 -0.97 -7.72
CA TYR A 47 -1.56 -2.09 -8.43
C TYR A 47 -2.18 -3.43 -8.06
N ALA A 48 -2.53 -3.64 -6.79
CA ALA A 48 -3.18 -4.85 -6.31
C ALA A 48 -4.54 -5.08 -7.02
N ARG A 49 -5.38 -4.04 -7.12
CA ARG A 49 -6.68 -4.09 -7.81
C ARG A 49 -6.56 -4.39 -9.31
N LEU A 50 -5.43 -4.06 -9.93
CA LEU A 50 -5.13 -4.41 -11.33
C LEU A 50 -4.50 -5.81 -11.48
N GLY A 51 -4.30 -6.55 -10.40
CA GLY A 51 -3.62 -7.85 -10.41
C GLY A 51 -2.11 -7.76 -10.67
N ASN A 52 -1.52 -6.56 -10.65
CA ASN A 52 -0.08 -6.37 -10.80
C ASN A 52 0.61 -6.58 -9.45
N VAL A 53 0.69 -7.86 -9.05
CA VAL A 53 1.24 -8.28 -7.76
C VAL A 53 2.68 -7.82 -7.59
N GLU A 54 3.51 -7.89 -8.64
CA GLU A 54 4.93 -7.52 -8.58
C GLU A 54 5.14 -6.04 -8.25
N SER A 55 4.37 -5.15 -8.89
CA SER A 55 4.48 -3.71 -8.59
C SER A 55 3.94 -3.36 -7.20
N ALA A 56 2.86 -4.04 -6.77
CA ALA A 56 2.31 -3.87 -5.43
C ALA A 56 3.32 -4.34 -4.36
N GLU A 57 3.93 -5.52 -4.53
CA GLU A 57 4.95 -6.09 -3.65
C GLU A 57 6.20 -5.21 -3.58
N LEU A 58 6.65 -4.69 -4.72
CA LEU A 58 7.79 -3.77 -4.77
C LEU A 58 7.53 -2.54 -3.92
N LEU A 59 6.38 -1.88 -4.08
CA LEU A 59 6.05 -0.69 -3.29
C LEU A 59 5.82 -1.02 -1.81
N PHE A 60 5.19 -2.15 -1.51
CA PHE A 60 5.01 -2.63 -0.16
C PHE A 60 6.35 -2.83 0.56
N ASN A 61 7.33 -3.43 -0.11
CA ASN A 61 8.66 -3.63 0.46
C ASN A 61 9.40 -2.30 0.66
N HIS A 62 9.22 -1.34 -0.25
CA HIS A 62 9.85 -0.02 -0.19
C HIS A 62 9.18 0.99 0.75
N THR A 63 7.91 0.78 1.15
CA THR A 63 7.25 1.75 2.04
C THR A 63 8.02 1.87 3.37
N PRO A 64 8.39 3.09 3.81
CA PRO A 64 9.18 3.30 5.03
C PRO A 64 8.47 2.81 6.30
N THR A 65 7.15 2.93 6.32
CA THR A 65 6.29 2.40 7.37
C THR A 65 5.21 1.55 6.72
N LYS A 66 4.98 0.37 7.29
CA LYS A 66 3.83 -0.47 6.96
C LYS A 66 2.82 -0.26 8.07
N ASP A 67 1.56 -0.18 7.68
CA ASP A 67 0.42 -0.13 8.60
C ASP A 67 -0.57 -1.24 8.24
N ILE A 68 -1.61 -1.39 9.06
CA ILE A 68 -2.65 -2.40 8.87
C ILE A 68 -3.22 -2.40 7.44
N ILE A 69 -3.32 -1.23 6.81
CA ILE A 69 -3.81 -1.10 5.43
C ILE A 69 -2.78 -1.70 4.47
N SER A 70 -1.50 -1.33 4.58
CA SER A 70 -0.40 -1.91 3.79
C SER A 70 -0.43 -3.44 3.81
N TRP A 71 -0.52 -4.04 5.01
CA TRP A 71 -0.49 -5.50 5.19
C TRP A 71 -1.73 -6.17 4.61
N THR A 72 -2.92 -5.68 4.98
CA THR A 72 -4.18 -6.28 4.55
C THR A 72 -4.38 -6.20 3.05
N THR A 73 -4.00 -5.08 2.42
CA THR A 73 -4.00 -4.93 0.96
C THR A 73 -3.09 -5.97 0.29
N MET A 74 -1.88 -6.21 0.79
CA MET A 74 -1.00 -7.22 0.19
C MET A 74 -1.50 -8.65 0.40
N ILE A 75 -2.02 -8.98 1.58
CA ILE A 75 -2.60 -10.30 1.86
C ILE A 75 -3.77 -10.58 0.91
N ASP A 76 -4.65 -9.59 0.71
CA ASP A 76 -5.78 -9.70 -0.23
C ASP A 76 -5.27 -9.83 -1.68
N CYS A 77 -4.28 -9.02 -2.08
CA CYS A 77 -3.64 -9.08 -3.39
C CYS A 77 -3.12 -10.50 -3.72
N TYR A 78 -2.33 -11.10 -2.83
CA TYR A 78 -1.85 -12.47 -3.02
C TYR A 78 -2.97 -13.50 -3.04
N SER A 79 -3.98 -13.35 -2.17
CA SER A 79 -5.10 -14.27 -2.07
C SER A 79 -5.93 -14.30 -3.36
N GLN A 80 -6.25 -13.12 -3.92
CA GLN A 80 -6.97 -13.00 -5.20
C GLN A 80 -6.18 -13.57 -6.39
N ASN A 81 -4.85 -13.51 -6.31
CA ASN A 81 -3.93 -14.06 -7.32
C ASN A 81 -3.51 -15.52 -7.04
N LYS A 82 -4.17 -16.21 -6.10
CA LYS A 82 -3.93 -17.63 -5.73
C LYS A 82 -2.50 -17.92 -5.23
N LYS A 83 -1.80 -16.89 -4.76
CA LYS A 83 -0.46 -16.95 -4.16
C LYS A 83 -0.56 -17.13 -2.64
N PHE A 84 -1.18 -18.23 -2.21
CA PHE A 84 -1.56 -18.42 -0.81
C PHE A 84 -0.35 -18.55 0.15
N GLY A 85 0.77 -19.08 -0.33
CA GLY A 85 1.98 -19.20 0.47
C GLY A 85 2.53 -17.82 0.86
N GLU A 86 2.55 -16.90 -0.09
CA GLU A 86 2.96 -15.52 0.08
C GLU A 86 1.97 -14.76 0.97
N ALA A 87 0.65 -14.96 0.79
CA ALA A 87 -0.36 -14.38 1.67
C ALA A 87 -0.15 -14.77 3.15
N ILE A 88 0.12 -16.05 3.41
CA ILE A 88 0.40 -16.56 4.76
C ILE A 88 1.72 -16.02 5.30
N ALA A 89 2.75 -15.93 4.46
CA ALA A 89 4.04 -15.38 4.87
C ALA A 89 3.91 -13.91 5.31
N VAL A 90 3.20 -13.09 4.53
CA VAL A 90 2.94 -11.68 4.84
C VAL A 90 2.08 -11.54 6.09
N PHE A 91 1.06 -12.38 6.28
CA PHE A 91 0.26 -12.38 7.50
C PHE A 91 1.08 -12.72 8.75
N ASN A 92 1.99 -13.69 8.66
CA ASN A 92 2.87 -14.04 9.78
C ASN A 92 3.87 -12.92 10.09
N ASP A 93 4.43 -12.28 9.06
CA ASP A 93 5.33 -11.13 9.23
C ASP A 93 4.59 -9.95 9.93
N MET A 94 3.36 -9.65 9.50
CA MET A 94 2.51 -8.67 10.16
C MET A 94 2.33 -8.95 11.67
N ARG A 95 2.12 -10.21 12.06
CA ARG A 95 1.97 -10.59 13.48
C ARG A 95 3.26 -10.41 14.28
N MET A 96 4.40 -10.73 13.68
CA MET A 96 5.70 -10.59 14.33
C MET A 96 6.11 -9.13 14.52
N ASN A 97 5.68 -8.23 13.62
CA ASN A 97 5.91 -6.79 13.74
C ASN A 97 4.97 -6.08 14.73
N GLY A 98 4.12 -6.82 15.47
CA GLY A 98 3.33 -6.30 16.58
C GLY A 98 2.02 -5.61 16.20
N GLU A 99 1.67 -5.51 14.92
CA GLU A 99 0.46 -4.78 14.46
C GLU A 99 -0.86 -5.51 14.75
N LEU A 100 -0.80 -6.83 14.98
CA LEU A 100 -1.98 -7.65 15.37
C LEU A 100 -2.03 -7.98 16.87
N VAL A 101 -0.94 -7.74 17.62
CA VAL A 101 -0.84 -8.14 19.04
C VAL A 101 -1.76 -7.30 19.94
N LEU A 102 -2.21 -6.12 19.49
CA LEU A 102 -3.10 -5.25 20.27
C LEU A 102 -4.58 -5.66 20.26
N LEU A 103 -5.00 -6.59 19.39
CA LEU A 103 -6.41 -7.02 19.32
C LEU A 103 -6.69 -8.33 20.08
N GLU A 104 -5.67 -9.11 20.46
CA GLU A 104 -5.86 -10.40 21.15
C GLU A 104 -5.77 -10.32 22.68
N PHE A 105 -5.40 -9.17 23.27
CA PHE A 105 -5.33 -8.97 24.74
C PHE A 105 -6.38 -8.03 25.34
N SER A 106 -7.42 -7.70 24.58
CA SER A 106 -8.60 -6.97 25.11
C SER A 106 -9.77 -7.93 25.34
N ASN A 107 -9.68 -8.78 26.37
CA ASN A 107 -10.82 -9.49 26.97
C ASN A 107 -10.61 -9.65 28.47
#